data_AF-A0A6C0L053-F1
#
_entry.id   AF-A0A6C0L053-F1
#
_cell.length_a   1.000
_cell.length_b   1.000
_cell.length_c   1.000
_cell.angle_alpha   90.00
_cell.angle_beta   90.00
_cell.angle_gamma   90.00
#
_symmetry.space_group_name_H-M   'P 1'
#
loop_
_entity.id
_entity.type
_entity.pdbx_description
1 polymer ?
#
loop_
_entity_poly.entity_id
_entity_poly.type
_entity_poly.pdbx_seq_one_letter_code
_entity_poly.pdbx_strand_id
1 'polypeptide(L)'
;MDNFVNKMKLINIENKELLPMIYDIVRTITIQIVAQFMYSMNNPSEPFLTLGFFQTTLFLCLGIMVFWLIIFKLMSDFLYKEEKDN
;
A
#
# COMPACT_ATOMS: atom_id res chain seq x y z
N MET A 1 21.64 -5.01 7.24
CA MET A 1 20.68 -3.94 6.89
C MET A 1 21.00 -3.34 5.51
N ASP A 2 22.26 -2.96 5.26
CA ASP A 2 22.71 -2.28 4.03
C ASP A 2 22.43 -3.06 2.73
N ASN A 3 22.55 -4.39 2.79
CA ASN A 3 22.35 -5.25 1.62
C ASN A 3 20.88 -5.30 1.16
N PHE A 4 19.91 -5.19 2.08
CA PHE A 4 18.48 -5.17 1.77
C PHE A 4 18.06 -3.83 1.17
N VAL A 5 18.51 -2.73 1.77
CA VAL A 5 18.20 -1.37 1.30
C VAL A 5 18.77 -1.14 -0.10
N ASN A 6 19.99 -1.61 -0.38
CA ASN A 6 20.58 -1.51 -1.72
C ASN A 6 19.81 -2.35 -2.75
N LYS A 7 19.35 -3.55 -2.38
CA LYS A 7 18.52 -4.38 -3.26
C LYS A 7 17.18 -3.73 -3.58
N MET A 8 16.52 -3.11 -2.60
CA MET A 8 15.28 -2.35 -2.83
C MET A 8 15.50 -1.12 -3.72
N LYS A 9 16.62 -0.40 -3.56
CA LYS A 9 16.97 0.72 -4.44
C LYS A 9 17.15 0.30 -5.89
N LEU A 10 17.86 -0.80 -6.14
CA LEU A 10 18.06 -1.33 -7.50
C LEU A 10 16.72 -1.71 -8.14
N ILE A 11 15.85 -2.41 -7.41
CA ILE A 11 14.52 -2.80 -7.90
C ILE A 11 13.65 -1.56 -8.18
N ASN A 12 13.76 -0.49 -7.38
CA ASN A 12 13.01 0.74 -7.61
C ASN A 12 13.50 1.56 -8.82
N ILE A 13 14.80 1.53 -9.11
CA ILE A 13 15.35 2.17 -10.32
C ILE A 13 14.78 1.48 -11.57
N GLU A 14 14.62 0.16 -11.50
CA GLU A 14 14.04 -0.65 -12.57
C GLU A 14 12.50 -0.55 -12.62
N ASN A 15 11.85 -0.45 -11.46
CA ASN A 15 10.39 -0.35 -11.30
C ASN A 15 10.02 0.86 -10.43
N LYS A 16 9.84 2.02 -11.07
CA LYS A 16 9.52 3.31 -10.41
C LYS A 16 8.23 3.28 -9.58
N GLU A 17 7.39 2.27 -9.74
CA GLU A 17 6.10 2.07 -9.06
C GLU A 17 6.25 1.34 -7.72
N LEU A 18 7.37 0.66 -7.48
CA LEU A 18 7.53 -0.23 -6.33
C LEU A 18 7.74 0.53 -5.01
N LEU A 19 8.57 1.56 -5.00
CA LEU A 19 8.81 2.34 -3.77
C LEU A 19 7.56 3.15 -3.34
N PRO A 20 6.82 3.82 -4.24
CA PRO A 20 5.53 4.43 -3.90
C PRO A 20 4.51 3.41 -3.35
N MET A 21 4.41 2.23 -3.96
CA MET A 21 3.52 1.17 -3.49
C MET A 21 3.87 0.70 -2.07
N ILE A 22 5.15 0.44 -1.79
CA ILE A 22 5.60 0.05 -0.45
C ILE A 22 5.29 1.16 0.57
N TYR A 23 5.52 2.42 0.19
CA TYR A 23 5.19 3.55 1.05
C TYR A 23 3.69 3.60 1.41
N ASP A 24 2.81 3.36 0.44
CA ASP A 24 1.36 3.32 0.66
C ASP A 24 0.92 2.13 1.53
N ILE A 25 1.56 0.96 1.38
CA ILE A 25 1.32 -0.20 2.24
C ILE A 25 1.70 0.13 3.69
N VAL A 26 2.90 0.67 3.93
CA VAL A 26 3.36 1.05 5.27
C VAL A 26 2.46 2.13 5.88
N ARG A 27 2.06 3.13 5.08
CA ARG A 27 1.11 4.17 5.49
C ARG A 27 -0.22 3.56 5.93
N THR A 28 -0.74 2.60 5.17
CA THR A 28 -2.04 1.99 5.44
C THR A 28 -2.02 1.09 6.67
N ILE A 29 -0.95 0.31 6.86
CA ILE A 29 -0.75 -0.45 8.09
C ILE A 29 -0.70 0.50 9.29
N THR A 30 0.00 1.62 9.19
CA THR A 30 0.07 2.64 10.25
C THR A 30 -1.32 3.17 10.59
N ILE A 31 -2.12 3.51 9.59
CA ILE A 31 -3.50 3.97 9.78
C ILE A 31 -4.36 2.89 10.44
N GLN A 32 -4.25 1.63 10.02
CA GLN A 32 -4.99 0.52 10.63
C GLN A 32 -4.64 0.34 12.11
N ILE A 33 -3.35 0.40 12.47
CA ILE A 33 -2.91 0.30 13.88
C ILE A 33 -3.52 1.43 14.72
N VAL A 34 -3.45 2.67 14.24
CA VAL A 34 -4.02 3.83 14.96
C VAL A 34 -5.54 3.71 15.08
N ALA A 35 -6.23 3.33 13.99
CA ALA A 35 -7.68 3.16 14.00
C ALA A 35 -8.12 2.05 14.96
N GLN A 36 -7.44 0.90 14.94
CA GLN A 36 -7.72 -0.22 15.83
C GLN A 36 -7.45 0.12 17.29
N PHE A 37 -6.45 0.98 17.55
CA PHE A 37 -6.13 1.44 18.90
C PHE A 37 -7.25 2.31 19.45
N MET A 38 -7.71 3.28 18.66
CA MET A 38 -8.85 4.10 19.03
C MET A 38 -10.12 3.26 19.21
N TYR A 39 -10.33 2.26 18.35
CA TYR A 39 -11.48 1.37 18.43
C TYR A 39 -11.47 0.54 19.72
N SER A 40 -10.34 -0.05 20.11
CA SER A 40 -10.25 -0.85 21.35
C SER A 40 -10.36 -0.01 22.61
N MET A 41 -9.88 1.25 22.58
CA MET A 41 -10.08 2.19 23.69
C MET A 41 -11.57 2.49 23.91
N ASN A 42 -12.34 2.60 22.83
CA ASN A 42 -13.77 2.89 22.91
C ASN A 42 -14.62 1.63 23.19
N ASN A 43 -14.06 0.44 22.98
CA ASN A 43 -14.75 -0.84 23.15
C ASN A 43 -13.88 -1.77 24.02
N PRO A 44 -13.82 -1.57 25.35
CA PRO A 44 -12.90 -2.30 26.23
C PRO A 44 -13.16 -3.82 26.31
N SER A 45 -14.32 -4.28 25.85
CA SER A 45 -14.65 -5.71 25.74
C SER A 45 -14.04 -6.38 24.50
N GLU A 46 -13.63 -5.60 23.50
CA GLU A 46 -13.04 -6.10 22.27
C GLU A 46 -11.51 -6.10 22.34
N PRO A 47 -10.85 -7.21 21.98
CA PRO A 47 -9.40 -7.25 21.97
C PRO A 47 -8.81 -6.31 20.91
N PHE A 48 -7.64 -5.76 21.18
CA PHE A 48 -6.94 -4.89 20.23
C PHE A 48 -6.62 -5.61 18.90
N LEU A 49 -6.18 -6.86 18.94
CA LEU A 49 -5.93 -7.66 17.73
C LEU A 49 -7.10 -8.60 17.45
N THR A 50 -8.02 -8.18 16.58
CA THR A 50 -9.15 -9.01 16.14
C THR A 50 -8.85 -9.69 14.81
N LEU A 51 -9.54 -10.79 14.52
CA LEU A 51 -9.48 -11.41 13.19
C LEU A 51 -9.94 -10.42 12.10
N GLY A 52 -10.95 -9.60 12.41
CA GLY A 52 -11.44 -8.54 11.53
C GLY A 52 -10.34 -7.53 11.18
N PHE A 53 -9.54 -7.09 12.16
CA PHE A 53 -8.41 -6.19 11.93
C PHE A 53 -7.38 -6.76 10.94
N PHE A 54 -7.02 -8.04 11.08
CA PHE A 54 -6.08 -8.68 10.15
C PHE A 54 -6.68 -8.82 8.75
N GLN A 55 -7.95 -9.22 8.65
CA GLN A 55 -8.65 -9.33 7.36
C GLN A 55 -8.72 -7.97 6.65
N THR A 56 -9.17 -6.91 7.34
CA THR A 56 -9.29 -5.58 6.74
C THR A 56 -7.93 -5.01 6.36
N THR A 57 -6.91 -5.18 7.19
CA THR A 57 -5.54 -4.73 6.89
C THR A 57 -4.99 -5.43 5.64
N LEU A 58 -5.18 -6.75 5.52
CA LEU A 58 -4.76 -7.51 4.34
C LEU A 58 -5.52 -7.09 3.09
N PHE A 59 -6.84 -6.92 3.17
CA PHE A 59 -7.66 -6.49 2.04
C PHE A 59 -7.25 -5.10 1.52
N LEU A 60 -6.94 -4.17 2.41
CA LEU A 60 -6.47 -2.84 2.02
C LEU A 60 -5.07 -2.90 1.40
N CYS A 61 -4.15 -3.70 1.95
CA CYS A 61 -2.83 -3.88 1.34
C CYS A 61 -2.92 -4.48 -0.06
N LEU A 62 -3.77 -5.49 -0.26
CA LEU A 62 -4.04 -6.08 -1.58
C LEU A 62 -4.66 -5.05 -2.53
N GLY A 63 -5.59 -4.23 -2.05
CA GLY A 63 -6.18 -3.15 -2.84
C GLY A 63 -5.13 -2.14 -3.35
N ILE A 64 -4.16 -1.80 -2.51
CA ILE A 64 -3.03 -0.92 -2.88
C ILE A 64 -2.15 -1.59 -3.94
N MET A 65 -1.85 -2.88 -3.79
CA MET A 65 -1.08 -3.62 -4.80
C MET A 65 -1.81 -3.66 -6.14
N VAL A 66 -3.13 -3.90 -6.13
CA VAL A 66 -3.96 -3.88 -7.35
C VAL A 66 -3.98 -2.48 -7.98
N PHE A 67 -4.09 -1.42 -7.16
CA PHE A 67 -4.03 -0.05 -7.66
C PHE A 67 -2.71 0.21 -8.39
N TRP A 68 -1.57 -0.07 -7.76
CA TRP A 68 -0.26 0.21 -8.36
C TRP A 68 0.06 -0.67 -9.56
N LEU A 69 -0.31 -1.97 -9.54
CA LEU A 69 0.06 -2.88 -10.62
C LEU A 69 -0.89 -2.84 -11.82
N ILE A 70 -2.16 -2.50 -11.60
CA ILE A 70 -3.20 -2.56 -12.64
C ILE A 70 -3.70 -1.16 -12.96
N ILE A 71 -4.26 -0.45 -11.98
CA ILE A 71 -4.94 0.82 -12.22
C ILE A 71 -3.97 1.92 -12.67
N PHE A 72 -2.84 2.05 -11.98
CA PHE A 72 -1.82 3.05 -12.30
C PHE A 72 -1.25 2.82 -13.69
N LYS A 73 -1.00 1.57 -14.06
CA LYS A 73 -0.53 1.20 -15.40
C LYS A 73 -1.55 1.57 -16.48
N LEU A 74 -2.83 1.25 -16.26
CA LEU A 74 -3.91 1.63 -17.19
C LEU A 74 -4.02 3.15 -17.35
N MET A 75 -3.89 3.91 -16.26
CA MET A 75 -3.90 5.37 -16.31
C MET A 75 -2.68 5.93 -17.05
N SER A 76 -1.49 5.38 -16.80
CA SER A 76 -0.26 5.80 -17.47
C SER A 76 -0.32 5.54 -18.98
N ASP A 77 -0.82 4.38 -19.39
CA ASP A 77 -0.98 4.03 -20.81
C ASP A 77 -2.01 4.93 -21.50
N PHE A 78 -3.11 5.27 -20.80
CA PHE A 78 -4.11 6.21 -21.30
C PHE A 78 -3.54 7.62 -21.51
N LEU A 79 -2.82 8.15 -20.52
CA LEU A 79 -2.21 9.48 -20.61
C LEU A 79 -1.15 9.57 -21.71
N TYR A 80 -0.32 8.55 -21.85
CA TYR A 80 0.69 8.50 -22.93
C TYR A 80 0.05 8.51 -24.32
N LYS A 81 -1.14 7.90 -24.47
CA LYS A 81 -1.86 7.90 -25.74
C LYS A 81 -2.36 9.29 -26.12
N GLU A 82 -2.89 10.06 -25.18
CA GLU A 82 -3.38 11.42 -25.45
C GLU A 82 -2.27 12.40 -25.82
N GLU A 83 -1.06 12.29 -25.26
CA GLU A 83 0.07 13.12 -25.67
C GLU A 83 0.54 12.83 -27.10
N LYS A 84 0.37 11.59 -27.58
CA LYS A 84 0.79 11.19 -28.92
C LYS A 84 -0.19 11.61 -30.01
N ASP A 85 -1.48 11.73 -29.65
CA ASP A 85 -2.55 12.08 -30.58
C ASP A 85 -2.79 13.61 -30.68
N ASN A 86 -2.06 14.43 -29.92
CA ASN A 86 -2.01 15.90 -29.97
C ASN A 86 -0.73 16.42 -30.64
#